data_AF-A0A2T4YTG5-F1
#
_entry.id   AF-A0A2T4YTG5-F1
#
_cell.length_a   1.000
_cell.length_b   1.000
_cell.length_c   1.000
_cell.angle_alpha   90.00
_cell.angle_beta   90.00
_cell.angle_gamma   90.00
#
_symmetry.space_group_name_H-M   'P 1'
#
loop_
_entity.id
_entity.type
_entity.pdbx_description
1 polymer ?
#
loop_
_entity_poly.entity_id
_entity_poly.type
_entity_poly.pdbx_seq_one_letter_code
_entity_poly.pdbx_strand_id
1 'polypeptide(L)'
;MGSTFTLPILLFLLAGLLVLAAIEDARTREIANAKTAAIVLLAPLWWWANGLSPWPDMAIQIGIAAAVFALFCIAFHFGLMGGGDVKLIVALSLWLPFGAFMAMLMVMSIAGGVLTAGMLIARKLAMRRADSGVENAAIEVPYGIAIAFAGLVAVHEPLLNSLR
;
A
#
# COMPACT_ATOMS: atom_id res chain seq x y z
N MET A 1 23.96 -10.74 -7.46
CA MET A 1 24.82 -10.07 -6.47
C MET A 1 24.49 -8.57 -6.49
N GLY A 2 23.37 -8.16 -5.87
CA GLY A 2 23.15 -6.74 -5.61
C GLY A 2 24.23 -6.25 -4.65
N SER A 3 24.84 -5.10 -4.93
CA SER A 3 25.79 -4.52 -3.98
C SER A 3 25.08 -4.33 -2.63
N THR A 4 25.79 -4.53 -1.51
CA THR A 4 25.24 -4.41 -0.14
C THR A 4 24.49 -3.09 0.11
N PHE A 5 24.74 -2.06 -0.71
CA PHE A 5 24.09 -0.77 -0.62
C PHE A 5 22.85 -0.62 -1.52
N THR A 6 22.69 -1.41 -2.60
CA THR A 6 21.57 -1.23 -3.56
C THR A 6 20.22 -1.57 -2.94
N LEU A 7 20.14 -2.69 -2.19
CA LEU A 7 18.91 -3.15 -1.55
C LEU A 7 18.36 -2.15 -0.52
N PRO A 8 19.13 -1.68 0.47
CA PRO A 8 18.63 -0.71 1.44
C PRO A 8 18.22 0.61 0.77
N ILE A 9 18.96 1.09 -0.25
CA ILE A 9 18.59 2.31 -1.00
C ILE A 9 17.21 2.16 -1.65
N LEU A 10 16.95 1.03 -2.34
CA LEU A 10 15.65 0.78 -2.97
C LEU A 10 14.52 0.69 -1.95
N LEU A 11 14.76 0.08 -0.78
CA LEU A 11 13.78 0.02 0.30
C LEU A 11 13.51 1.39 0.93
N PHE A 12 14.55 2.22 1.12
CA PHE A 12 14.38 3.61 1.58
C PHE A 12 13.61 4.46 0.55
N LEU A 13 13.87 4.27 -0.74
CA LEU A 13 13.11 4.92 -1.80
C LEU A 13 11.65 4.49 -1.79
N LEU A 14 11.38 3.18 -1.67
CA LEU A 14 10.02 2.64 -1.54
C LEU A 14 9.31 3.22 -0.31
N ALA A 15 9.96 3.23 0.85
CA ALA A 15 9.44 3.81 2.08
C ALA A 15 9.12 5.30 1.92
N GLY A 16 10.03 6.07 1.32
CA GLY A 16 9.82 7.49 1.03
C GLY A 16 8.63 7.72 0.08
N LEU A 17 8.50 6.92 -0.98
CA LEU A 17 7.37 6.98 -1.90
C LEU A 17 6.04 6.63 -1.22
N LEU A 18 6.03 5.64 -0.31
CA LEU A 18 4.86 5.28 0.49
C LEU A 18 4.43 6.40 1.44
N VAL A 19 5.38 7.04 2.13
CA VAL A 19 5.10 8.18 3.00
C VAL A 19 4.57 9.36 2.19
N LEU A 20 5.19 9.67 1.04
CA LEU A 20 4.71 10.72 0.16
C LEU A 20 3.34 10.41 -0.43
N ALA A 21 3.05 9.14 -0.76
CA ALA A 21 1.74 8.71 -1.22
C ALA A 21 0.68 8.86 -0.10
N ALA A 22 1.02 8.50 1.14
CA ALA A 22 0.12 8.66 2.29
C ALA A 22 -0.18 10.13 2.63
N ILE A 23 0.84 11.00 2.59
CA ILE A 23 0.68 12.44 2.85
C ILE A 23 -0.22 13.07 1.77
N GLU A 24 -0.09 12.63 0.52
CA GLU A 24 -0.90 13.13 -0.59
C GLU A 24 -2.32 12.56 -0.54
N ASP A 25 -2.49 11.27 -0.26
CA ASP A 25 -3.81 10.67 -0.01
C ASP A 25 -4.58 11.42 1.08
N ALA A 26 -3.89 11.77 2.18
CA ALA A 26 -4.45 12.58 3.26
C ALA A 26 -4.78 14.03 2.87
N ARG A 27 -4.12 14.60 1.85
CA ARG A 27 -4.25 16.01 1.45
C ARG A 27 -5.19 16.22 0.26
N THR A 28 -5.04 15.44 -0.78
CA THR A 28 -5.71 15.63 -2.08
C THR A 28 -6.75 14.56 -2.37
N ARG A 29 -6.85 13.49 -1.57
CA ARG A 29 -7.76 12.35 -1.78
C ARG A 29 -7.64 11.71 -3.17
N GLU A 30 -6.52 11.96 -3.85
CA GLU A 30 -6.17 11.41 -5.14
C GLU A 30 -4.76 10.87 -5.02
N ILE A 31 -4.61 9.55 -5.11
CA ILE A 31 -3.29 8.94 -5.25
C ILE A 31 -2.77 9.29 -6.65
N ALA A 32 -1.80 10.19 -6.72
CA ALA A 32 -1.21 10.63 -7.97
C ALA A 32 -0.60 9.42 -8.72
N ASN A 33 -1.12 9.16 -9.93
CA ASN A 33 -0.68 8.05 -10.79
C ASN A 33 0.84 8.01 -10.99
N ALA A 34 1.51 9.16 -10.91
CA ALA A 34 2.96 9.29 -11.03
C ALA A 34 3.73 8.53 -9.93
N LYS A 35 3.25 8.54 -8.67
CA LYS A 35 3.93 7.84 -7.57
C LYS A 35 3.79 6.34 -7.69
N THR A 36 2.58 5.87 -7.98
CA THR A 36 2.35 4.44 -8.28
C THR A 36 3.19 3.99 -9.47
N ALA A 37 3.26 4.79 -10.53
CA ALA A 37 4.11 4.48 -11.68
C ALA A 37 5.59 4.39 -11.30
N ALA A 38 6.10 5.31 -10.47
CA ALA A 38 7.46 5.23 -9.96
C ALA A 38 7.71 3.95 -9.16
N ILE A 39 6.77 3.54 -8.28
CA ILE A 39 6.86 2.26 -7.55
C ILE A 39 6.94 1.09 -8.55
N VAL A 40 6.04 1.03 -9.54
CA VAL A 40 6.04 -0.05 -10.54
C VAL A 40 7.35 -0.09 -11.34
N LEU A 41 7.86 1.06 -11.78
CA LEU A 41 9.08 1.16 -12.60
C LEU A 41 10.35 0.77 -11.84
N LEU A 42 10.35 0.92 -10.52
CA LEU A 42 11.46 0.52 -9.66
C LEU A 42 11.43 -0.98 -9.31
N ALA A 43 10.30 -1.69 -9.50
CA ALA A 43 10.19 -3.11 -9.18
C ALA A 43 11.15 -4.03 -9.98
N PRO A 44 11.37 -3.83 -11.30
CA PRO A 44 12.37 -4.61 -12.04
C PRO A 44 13.79 -4.45 -11.50
N LEU A 45 14.16 -3.25 -11.04
CA LEU A 45 15.46 -3.00 -10.40
C LEU A 45 15.57 -3.74 -9.07
N TRP A 46 14.48 -3.80 -8.31
CA TRP A 46 14.40 -4.60 -7.08
C TRP A 46 14.57 -6.10 -7.34
N TRP A 47 13.91 -6.65 -8.35
CA TRP A 47 14.08 -8.06 -8.72
C TRP A 47 15.51 -8.39 -9.13
N TRP A 48 16.13 -7.51 -9.93
CA TRP A 48 17.52 -7.65 -10.34
C TRP A 48 18.47 -7.59 -9.13
N ALA A 49 18.25 -6.66 -8.21
CA ALA A 49 19.06 -6.51 -7.00
C ALA A 49 18.96 -7.74 -6.07
N ASN A 50 17.77 -8.36 -5.98
CA ASN A 50 17.56 -9.61 -5.24
C ASN A 50 18.05 -10.85 -5.99
N GLY A 51 18.47 -10.71 -7.26
CA GLY A 51 18.96 -11.82 -8.07
C GLY A 51 17.88 -12.80 -8.50
N LEU A 52 16.62 -12.35 -8.62
CA LEU A 52 15.55 -13.18 -9.17
C LEU A 52 15.89 -13.59 -10.60
N SER A 53 15.63 -14.86 -10.94
CA SER A 53 15.76 -15.30 -12.32
C SER A 53 14.68 -14.62 -13.18
N PRO A 54 15.02 -14.12 -14.39
CA PRO A 54 14.02 -13.63 -15.34
C PRO A 54 12.93 -14.66 -15.66
N TRP A 55 13.30 -15.94 -15.61
CA TRP A 55 12.36 -17.04 -15.73
C TRP A 55 12.75 -18.17 -14.77
N PRO A 56 11.80 -18.69 -13.95
CA PRO A 56 10.37 -18.39 -13.93
C PRO A 56 9.97 -17.26 -12.95
N ASP A 57 10.88 -16.81 -12.08
CA ASP A 57 10.51 -16.04 -10.87
C ASP A 57 9.88 -14.69 -11.19
N MET A 58 10.46 -13.88 -12.08
CA MET A 58 9.86 -12.60 -12.49
C MET A 58 8.49 -12.79 -13.17
N ALA A 59 8.34 -13.83 -13.99
CA ALA A 59 7.08 -14.14 -14.67
C ALA A 59 5.99 -14.53 -13.66
N ILE A 60 6.33 -15.32 -12.64
CA ILE A 60 5.42 -15.65 -11.54
C ILE A 60 5.00 -14.38 -10.79
N GLN A 61 5.95 -13.48 -10.47
CA GLN A 61 5.64 -12.23 -9.78
C GLN A 61 4.66 -11.35 -10.57
N ILE A 62 4.87 -11.24 -11.89
CA ILE A 62 3.95 -10.53 -12.79
C ILE A 62 2.57 -11.21 -12.80
N GLY A 63 2.54 -12.54 -12.85
CA GLY A 63 1.29 -13.32 -12.78
C GLY A 63 0.52 -13.08 -11.49
N ILE A 64 1.21 -13.02 -10.34
CA ILE A 64 0.62 -12.67 -9.05
C ILE A 64 0.06 -11.25 -9.08
N ALA A 65 0.82 -10.27 -9.56
CA ALA A 65 0.36 -8.89 -9.64
C ALA A 65 -0.87 -8.73 -10.55
N ALA A 66 -0.93 -9.48 -11.67
CA ALA A 66 -2.08 -9.52 -12.55
C ALA A 66 -3.32 -10.12 -11.86
N ALA A 67 -3.15 -11.22 -11.11
CA ALA A 67 -4.23 -11.84 -10.35
C ALA A 67 -4.76 -10.90 -9.24
N VAL A 68 -3.84 -10.23 -8.53
CA VAL A 68 -4.17 -9.21 -7.53
C VAL A 68 -4.93 -8.06 -8.18
N PHE A 69 -4.46 -7.55 -9.33
CA PHE A 69 -5.14 -6.49 -10.06
C PHE A 69 -6.55 -6.90 -10.46
N ALA A 70 -6.75 -8.11 -11.00
CA ALA A 70 -8.07 -8.60 -11.37
C ALA A 70 -9.01 -8.68 -10.14
N LEU A 71 -8.53 -9.21 -9.02
CA LEU A 71 -9.30 -9.33 -7.79
C LEU A 71 -9.73 -7.96 -7.24
N PHE A 72 -8.80 -7.02 -7.12
CA PHE A 72 -9.08 -5.70 -6.60
C PHE A 72 -9.82 -4.80 -7.61
N CYS A 73 -9.71 -5.06 -8.92
CA CYS A 73 -10.53 -4.41 -9.93
C CYS A 73 -12.02 -4.80 -9.79
N ILE A 74 -12.31 -6.07 -9.47
CA ILE A 74 -13.66 -6.50 -9.13
C ILE A 74 -14.16 -5.76 -7.88
N ALA A 75 -13.33 -5.63 -6.84
CA ALA A 75 -13.69 -4.87 -5.64
C ALA A 75 -13.95 -3.38 -5.94
N PHE A 76 -13.16 -2.77 -6.82
CA PHE A 76 -13.37 -1.40 -7.31
C PHE A 76 -14.69 -1.27 -8.08
N HIS A 77 -15.05 -2.25 -8.91
CA HIS A 77 -16.32 -2.25 -9.63
C HIS A 77 -17.54 -2.23 -8.69
N PHE A 78 -17.44 -2.90 -7.54
CA PHE A 78 -18.48 -2.86 -6.50
C PHE A 78 -18.43 -1.61 -5.60
N GLY A 79 -17.51 -0.67 -5.86
CA GLY A 79 -17.37 0.56 -5.08
C GLY A 79 -16.85 0.33 -3.66
N LEU A 80 -16.24 -0.83 -3.38
CA LEU A 80 -15.71 -1.17 -2.05
C LEU A 80 -14.41 -0.43 -1.74
N MET A 81 -13.69 0.02 -2.77
CA MET A 81 -12.34 0.57 -2.66
C MET A 81 -12.10 1.64 -3.72
N GLY A 82 -11.27 2.63 -3.42
CA GLY A 82 -10.87 3.66 -4.39
C GLY A 82 -9.91 3.10 -5.45
N GLY A 83 -9.98 3.61 -6.68
CA GLY A 83 -9.12 3.17 -7.77
C GLY A 83 -7.63 3.46 -7.53
N GLY A 84 -7.32 4.48 -6.72
CA GLY A 84 -5.97 4.78 -6.26
C GLY A 84 -5.38 3.68 -5.36
N ASP A 85 -6.19 3.18 -4.43
CA ASP A 85 -5.76 2.16 -3.47
C ASP A 85 -5.45 0.84 -4.17
N VAL A 86 -6.31 0.44 -5.11
CA VAL A 86 -6.10 -0.74 -5.95
C VAL A 86 -4.78 -0.67 -6.69
N LYS A 87 -4.48 0.48 -7.29
CA LYS A 87 -3.21 0.72 -8.00
C LYS A 87 -2.02 0.58 -7.05
N LEU A 88 -2.10 1.10 -5.84
CA LEU A 88 -1.02 1.04 -4.85
C LEU A 88 -0.78 -0.39 -4.34
N ILE A 89 -1.85 -1.14 -4.04
CA ILE A 89 -1.75 -2.56 -3.63
C ILE A 89 -1.09 -3.39 -4.73
N VAL A 90 -1.50 -3.18 -5.98
CA VAL A 90 -0.93 -3.91 -7.13
C VAL A 90 0.54 -3.55 -7.32
N ALA A 91 0.91 -2.27 -7.18
CA ALA A 91 2.30 -1.86 -7.23
C ALA A 91 3.14 -2.53 -6.13
N LEU A 92 2.62 -2.60 -4.90
CA LEU A 92 3.29 -3.29 -3.78
C LEU A 92 3.40 -4.80 -3.98
N SER A 93 2.42 -5.42 -4.64
CA SER A 93 2.48 -6.83 -5.00
C SER A 93 3.62 -7.17 -5.96
N LEU A 94 4.16 -6.19 -6.69
CA LEU A 94 5.36 -6.40 -7.53
C LEU A 94 6.65 -6.38 -6.72
N TRP A 95 6.69 -5.70 -5.57
CA TRP A 95 7.89 -5.58 -4.75
C TRP A 95 8.02 -6.69 -3.72
N LEU A 96 6.91 -7.03 -3.08
CA LEU A 96 6.92 -7.94 -1.95
C LEU A 96 6.79 -9.40 -2.42
N PRO A 97 7.57 -10.33 -1.86
CA PRO A 97 7.31 -11.75 -2.07
C PRO A 97 5.92 -12.10 -1.53
N PHE A 98 5.27 -13.10 -2.13
CA PHE A 98 3.86 -13.42 -1.86
C PHE A 98 3.52 -13.53 -0.36
N GLY A 99 4.38 -14.16 0.45
CA GLY A 99 4.18 -14.28 1.89
C GLY A 99 4.15 -12.92 2.61
N ALA A 100 5.12 -12.04 2.32
CA ALA A 100 5.16 -10.70 2.89
C ALA A 100 4.01 -9.82 2.39
N PHE A 101 3.59 -10.00 1.13
CA PHE A 101 2.44 -9.32 0.56
C PHE A 101 1.12 -9.73 1.26
N MET A 102 0.92 -11.02 1.55
CA MET A 102 -0.25 -11.47 2.32
C MET A 102 -0.24 -10.92 3.76
N ALA A 103 0.94 -10.92 4.41
CA ALA A 103 1.09 -10.31 5.74
C ALA A 103 0.74 -8.81 5.71
N MET A 104 1.21 -8.09 4.67
CA MET A 104 0.87 -6.69 4.45
C MET A 104 -0.65 -6.49 4.31
N LEU A 105 -1.35 -7.31 3.52
CA LEU A 105 -2.81 -7.21 3.37
C LEU A 105 -3.55 -7.46 4.69
N MET A 106 -3.07 -8.38 5.53
CA MET A 106 -3.64 -8.59 6.87
C MET A 106 -3.46 -7.36 7.76
N VAL A 107 -2.24 -6.81 7.83
CA VAL A 107 -1.95 -5.59 8.61
C VAL A 107 -2.79 -4.42 8.10
N MET A 108 -2.90 -4.26 6.78
CA MET A 108 -3.74 -3.26 6.12
C MET A 108 -5.22 -3.41 6.51
N SER A 109 -5.75 -4.65 6.48
CA SER A 109 -7.15 -4.92 6.86
C SER A 109 -7.42 -4.58 8.33
N ILE A 110 -6.49 -4.91 9.23
CA ILE A 110 -6.59 -4.58 10.65
C ILE A 110 -6.55 -3.06 10.84
N ALA A 111 -5.58 -2.38 10.21
CA ALA A 111 -5.44 -0.93 10.28
C ALA A 111 -6.68 -0.20 9.74
N GLY A 112 -7.22 -0.64 8.60
CA GLY A 112 -8.47 -0.13 8.03
C GLY A 112 -9.68 -0.35 8.94
N GLY A 113 -9.77 -1.53 9.58
CA GLY A 113 -10.80 -1.83 10.57
C GLY A 113 -10.72 -0.93 11.81
N VAL A 114 -9.51 -0.71 12.34
CA VAL A 114 -9.26 0.19 13.49
C VAL A 114 -9.62 1.64 13.14
N LEU A 115 -9.22 2.13 11.96
CA LEU A 115 -9.57 3.46 11.47
C LEU A 115 -11.08 3.63 11.35
N THR A 116 -11.76 2.66 10.73
CA THR A 116 -13.22 2.66 10.58
C THR A 116 -13.91 2.67 11.95
N ALA A 117 -13.46 1.84 12.89
CA ALA A 117 -13.99 1.80 14.24
C ALA A 117 -13.79 3.14 14.99
N GLY A 118 -12.58 3.71 14.90
CA GLY A 118 -12.27 5.01 15.51
C GLY A 118 -13.15 6.14 14.97
N MET A 119 -13.39 6.17 13.65
CA MET A 119 -14.29 7.13 13.01
C MET A 119 -15.75 6.95 13.43
N LEU A 120 -16.23 5.71 13.56
CA LEU A 120 -17.57 5.43 14.08
C LEU A 120 -17.74 5.90 15.53
N ILE A 121 -16.72 5.70 16.38
CA ILE A 121 -16.71 6.17 17.77
C ILE A 121 -16.70 7.70 17.82
N ALA A 122 -15.83 8.36 17.05
CA ALA A 122 -15.74 9.81 16.97
C ALA A 122 -17.08 10.43 16.54
N ARG A 123 -17.72 9.86 15.53
CA ARG A 123 -19.07 10.25 15.09
C ARG A 123 -20.10 10.05 16.19
N LYS A 124 -20.11 8.90 16.87
CA LYS A 124 -21.03 8.64 17.99
C LYS A 124 -20.85 9.61 19.14
N LEU A 125 -19.61 10.06 19.42
CA LEU A 125 -19.30 11.06 20.44
C LEU A 125 -19.65 12.49 19.99
N ALA A 126 -19.47 12.83 18.71
CA ALA A 126 -19.85 14.13 18.13
C ALA A 126 -21.38 14.30 18.12
N MET A 127 -22.11 13.27 17.68
CA MET A 127 -23.58 13.23 17.71
C MET A 127 -24.15 13.31 19.13
N ARG A 128 -23.41 12.85 20.14
CA ARG A 128 -23.80 12.96 21.55
C ARG A 128 -23.50 14.32 22.17
N ARG A 129 -22.65 15.14 21.53
CA ARG A 129 -22.19 16.44 22.05
C ARG A 129 -22.91 17.64 21.43
N ALA A 130 -23.69 17.47 20.37
CA ALA A 130 -24.21 18.60 19.61
C ALA A 130 -25.63 18.35 19.05
N ASP A 131 -26.53 19.27 19.38
CA ASP A 131 -27.79 19.59 18.70
C ASP A 131 -27.54 20.43 17.43
N SER A 132 -26.35 20.31 16.83
CA SER A 132 -25.89 21.18 15.75
C SER A 132 -25.61 20.39 14.48
N GLY A 133 -26.12 20.94 13.37
CA GLY A 133 -26.03 20.42 12.01
C GLY A 133 -24.60 20.20 11.52
N VAL A 134 -24.00 19.10 11.96
CA VAL A 134 -22.83 18.53 11.30
C VAL A 134 -23.32 17.98 9.97
N GLU A 135 -23.21 18.80 8.94
CA GLU A 135 -23.45 18.42 7.55
C GLU A 135 -22.68 17.13 7.23
N ASN A 136 -23.31 16.34 6.34
CA ASN A 136 -22.87 15.06 5.81
C ASN A 136 -21.50 15.13 5.12
N ALA A 137 -20.42 15.38 5.87
CA ALA A 137 -19.08 15.11 5.39
C ALA A 137 -18.93 13.59 5.38
N ALA A 138 -19.16 12.98 4.20
CA ALA A 138 -18.87 11.58 3.96
C ALA A 138 -17.48 11.29 4.52
N ILE A 139 -17.42 10.45 5.56
CA ILE A 139 -16.18 10.03 6.17
C ILE A 139 -15.56 9.03 5.19
N GLU A 140 -14.81 9.55 4.23
CA GLU A 140 -13.94 8.76 3.37
C GLU A 140 -12.75 8.32 4.24
N VAL A 141 -12.72 7.03 4.57
CA VAL A 141 -11.60 6.42 5.29
C VAL A 141 -10.37 6.53 4.39
N PRO A 142 -9.28 7.20 4.82
CA PRO A 142 -8.06 7.31 4.02
C PRO A 142 -7.33 5.97 4.03
N TYR A 143 -7.76 5.06 3.15
CA TYR A 143 -7.20 3.72 3.00
C TYR A 143 -5.73 3.78 2.57
N GLY A 144 -5.29 4.82 1.86
CA GLY A 144 -3.90 5.02 1.48
C GLY A 144 -2.95 5.13 2.68
N ILE A 145 -3.40 5.67 3.82
CA ILE A 145 -2.61 5.69 5.06
C ILE A 145 -2.43 4.27 5.61
N ALA A 146 -3.49 3.46 5.62
CA ALA A 146 -3.43 2.07 6.07
C ALA A 146 -2.53 1.22 5.16
N ILE A 147 -2.61 1.42 3.85
CA ILE A 147 -1.77 0.74 2.86
C ILE A 147 -0.31 1.13 3.02
N ALA A 148 -0.02 2.43 3.17
CA ALA A 148 1.35 2.90 3.36
C ALA A 148 1.96 2.41 4.67
N PHE A 149 1.19 2.42 5.76
CA PHE A 149 1.62 1.87 7.04
C PHE A 149 1.94 0.37 6.92
N ALA A 150 1.03 -0.41 6.33
CA ALA A 150 1.24 -1.83 6.13
C ALA A 150 2.45 -2.11 5.23
N GLY A 151 2.63 -1.34 4.15
CA GLY A 151 3.78 -1.43 3.26
C GLY A 151 5.10 -1.12 3.96
N LEU A 152 5.14 -0.10 4.83
CA LEU A 152 6.32 0.21 5.65
C LEU A 152 6.65 -0.92 6.62
N VAL A 153 5.64 -1.51 7.28
CA VAL A 153 5.82 -2.67 8.17
C VAL A 153 6.35 -3.87 7.38
N ALA A 154 5.84 -4.13 6.17
CA ALA A 154 6.31 -5.23 5.33
C ALA A 154 7.74 -5.03 4.81
N VAL A 155 8.17 -3.79 4.60
CA VAL A 155 9.53 -3.44 4.15
C VAL A 155 10.54 -3.43 5.29
N HIS A 156 10.10 -3.20 6.53
CA HIS A 156 10.96 -3.14 7.71
C HIS A 156 11.74 -4.44 7.95
N GLU A 157 11.11 -5.61 7.80
CA GLU A 157 11.77 -6.90 8.01
C GLU A 157 12.89 -7.16 6.97
N PRO A 158 12.67 -7.02 5.64
CA PRO A 158 13.72 -7.06 4.63
C PRO A 158 14.84 -6.02 4.86
N LEU A 159 14.49 -4.81 5.28
CA LEU A 159 15.45 -3.73 5.52
C LEU A 159 16.42 -4.10 6.64
N LEU A 160 15.90 -4.55 7.79
CA LEU A 160 16.73 -4.96 8.92
C LEU A 160 17.59 -6.18 8.59
N ASN A 161 17.06 -7.12 7.80
CA ASN A 161 17.82 -8.30 7.40
C ASN A 161 18.93 -7.95 6.40
N SER A 162 18.76 -6.91 5.58
CA SER A 162 19.77 -6.45 4.62
C SER A 162 20.94 -5.65 5.24
N LEU A 163 20.77 -5.16 6.48
CA LEU A 163 21.77 -4.37 7.21
C LEU A 163 22.64 -5.21 8.16
N ARG A 164 22.39 -6.52 8.25
CA ARG A 164 23.18 -7.49 9.03
C ARG A 164 24.14 -8.25 8.13
#